data_AF-A0A8J3LU30-F1
#
_entry.id   AF-A0A8J3LU30-F1
#
_cell.length_a   1.000
_cell.length_b   1.000
_cell.length_c   1.000
_cell.angle_alpha   90.00
_cell.angle_beta   90.00
_cell.angle_gamma   90.00
#
_symmetry.space_group_name_H-M   'P 1'
#
loop_
_entity.id
_entity.type
_entity.pdbx_description
1 polymer ?
#
loop_
_entity_poly.entity_id
_entity_poly.type
_entity_poly.pdbx_seq_one_letter_code
_entity_poly.pdbx_strand_id
1 'polypeptide(L)' 'MRRELEQVDAMIAELRGQARQIREEVGNREDGPVDPGDTALLISSAEEQEALIEVLEDRRGKLRERLGMGTQG' A
#
# COMPACT_ATOMS: atom_id res chain seq x y z
N MET A 1 8.69 15.17 -13.42
CA MET A 1 7.27 15.12 -12.98
C MET A 1 6.54 13.88 -13.51
N ARG A 2 6.42 13.62 -14.84
CA ARG A 2 5.76 12.37 -15.31
C ARG A 2 6.45 11.09 -14.83
N ARG A 3 7.78 11.00 -14.99
CA ARG A 3 8.60 9.90 -14.43
C ARG A 3 8.49 9.76 -12.90
N GLU A 4 8.21 10.85 -12.20
CA GLU A 4 8.03 10.85 -10.75
C GLU A 4 6.65 10.29 -10.36
N LEU A 5 5.61 10.65 -11.13
CA LEU A 5 4.29 10.06 -11.01
C LEU A 5 4.32 8.56 -11.29
N GLU A 6 4.99 8.12 -12.36
CA GLU A 6 5.14 6.70 -12.69
C GLU A 6 5.84 5.90 -11.59
N GLN A 7 6.86 6.48 -10.95
CA GLN A 7 7.52 5.86 -9.80
C GLN A 7 6.59 5.76 -8.58
N VAL A 8 5.80 6.81 -8.30
CA VAL A 8 4.83 6.79 -7.20
C VAL A 8 3.74 5.76 -7.44
N ASP A 9 3.21 5.67 -8.66
CA ASP A 9 2.21 4.67 -9.04
C ASP A 9 2.77 3.24 -8.92
N ALA A 10 4.03 3.02 -9.34
CA ALA A 10 4.69 1.73 -9.18
C ALA A 10 4.87 1.34 -7.70
N MET A 11 5.30 2.27 -6.83
CA MET A 11 5.45 2.01 -5.40
C MET A 11 4.11 1.69 -4.73
N ILE A 12 3.03 2.40 -5.09
CA ILE A 12 1.68 2.12 -4.57
C ILE A 12 1.22 0.73 -5.02
N ALA A 13 1.45 0.37 -6.28
CA ALA A 13 1.08 -0.94 -6.81
C ALA A 13 1.85 -2.08 -6.12
N GLU A 14 3.13 -1.88 -5.86
CA GLU A 14 3.97 -2.84 -5.15
C GLU A 14 3.50 -3.06 -3.71
N LEU A 15 3.30 -1.99 -2.94
CA LEU A 15 2.82 -2.07 -1.56
C LEU A 15 1.44 -2.74 -1.46
N ARG A 16 0.53 -2.42 -2.39
CA ARG A 16 -0.79 -3.09 -2.46
C ARG A 16 -0.66 -4.57 -2.79
N GLY A 17 0.28 -4.94 -3.67
CA GLY A 17 0.59 -6.33 -3.99
C GLY A 17 1.11 -7.09 -2.77
N GLN A 18 2.05 -6.51 -2.03
CA GLN A 18 2.60 -7.07 -0.80
C GLN A 18 1.53 -7.24 0.28
N ALA A 19 0.71 -6.22 0.53
CA ALA A 19 -0.39 -6.29 1.50
C ALA A 19 -1.44 -7.36 1.13
N ARG A 20 -1.69 -7.57 -0.17
CA ARG A 20 -2.56 -8.63 -0.65
C ARG A 20 -1.93 -10.01 -0.42
N GLN A 21 -0.64 -10.17 -0.74
CA GLN A 21 0.08 -11.42 -0.51
C GLN A 21 0.09 -11.80 0.96
N ILE A 22 0.35 -10.86 1.88
CA ILE A 22 0.31 -11.09 3.32
C ILE A 22 -1.08 -11.55 3.76
N ARG A 23 -2.15 -10.93 3.26
CA ARG A 23 -3.53 -11.34 3.55
C ARG A 23 -3.85 -12.74 3.02
N GLU A 24 -3.38 -13.07 1.83
CA GLU A 24 -3.54 -14.42 1.26
C GLU A 24 -2.75 -15.47 2.07
N GLU A 25 -1.53 -15.16 2.50
CA GLU A 25 -0.73 -16.04 3.37
C GLU A 25 -1.36 -16.23 4.74
N VAL A 26 -1.93 -15.18 5.34
CA VAL A 26 -2.65 -15.26 6.62
C VAL A 26 -3.95 -16.06 6.47
N GLY A 27 -4.76 -15.78 5.44
CA GLY A 27 -6.02 -16.49 5.18
C GLY A 27 -5.82 -17.97 4.84
N ASN A 28 -4.74 -18.31 4.14
CA ASN A 28 -4.40 -19.70 3.84
C ASN A 28 -3.81 -20.46 5.04
N ARG A 29 -3.44 -19.74 6.12
CA ARG A 29 -2.86 -20.28 7.36
C ARG A 29 -3.88 -20.43 8.49
N GLU A 30 -5.15 -20.08 8.25
CA GLU A 30 -6.27 -20.21 9.20
C GLU A 30 -6.53 -21.67 9.67
N ASP A 31 -5.88 -22.68 9.06
CA ASP A 31 -5.95 -24.09 9.47
C ASP A 31 -4.93 -24.47 10.58
N GLY A 32 -4.06 -23.55 11.02
CA GLY A 32 -3.02 -23.80 12.03
C GLY A 32 -2.97 -22.76 13.16
N PRO A 33 -2.46 -23.12 14.36
CA PRO A 33 -2.39 -22.19 15.49
C PRO A 33 -1.43 -21.05 15.18
N VAL A 34 -1.97 -19.83 15.04
CA VAL A 34 -1.17 -18.60 14.93
C VAL A 34 -0.80 -18.14 16.33
N ASP A 35 0.50 -17.91 16.56
CA ASP A 35 0.97 -17.31 17.80
C ASP A 35 0.45 -15.85 17.90
N PRO A 36 -0.08 -15.42 19.06
CA PRO A 36 -0.58 -14.06 19.24
C PRO A 36 0.49 -12.97 19.03
N GLY A 37 1.78 -13.27 19.22
CA GLY A 37 2.89 -12.36 18.92
C GLY A 37 3.10 -12.16 17.42
N ASP A 38 3.01 -13.23 16.63
CA ASP A 38 3.06 -13.16 15.16
C ASP A 38 1.88 -12.36 14.60
N THR A 39 0.67 -12.54 15.16
CA THR A 39 -0.52 -11.76 14.78
C THR A 39 -0.32 -10.27 15.02
N ALA A 40 0.19 -9.88 16.19
CA ALA A 40 0.39 -8.47 16.54
C ALA A 40 1.43 -7.79 15.61
N LEU A 41 2.50 -8.50 15.26
CA LEU A 41 3.51 -8.00 14.33
C LEU A 41 2.94 -7.81 12.91
N LEU A 42 2.11 -8.74 12.45
CA LEU A 42 1.44 -8.66 11.15
C LEU A 42 0.46 -7.48 11.07
N ILE A 43 -0.33 -7.26 12.14
CA ILE A 43 -1.25 -6.11 12.23
C ILE A 43 -0.45 -4.80 12.18
N SER A 44 0.58 -4.68 13.02
CA SER A 44 1.41 -3.46 13.05
C SER A 44 2.10 -3.19 11.71
N SER A 45 2.56 -4.23 11.01
CA SER A 45 3.13 -4.09 9.67
C SER A 45 2.10 -3.67 8.62
N ALA A 46 0.86 -4.18 8.73
CA ALA A 46 -0.23 -3.77 7.84
C ALA A 46 -0.62 -2.30 8.05
N GLU A 47 -0.70 -1.84 9.30
CA GLU A 47 -0.98 -0.44 9.65
C GLU A 47 0.13 0.51 9.11
N GLU A 48 1.39 0.12 9.23
CA GLU A 48 2.52 0.89 8.69
C GLU A 48 2.47 0.98 7.15
N GLN A 49 2.13 -0.14 6.48
CA GLN A 49 1.96 -0.17 5.03
C GLN A 49 0.79 0.71 4.56
N GLU A 50 -0.32 0.73 5.29
CA GLU A 50 -1.47 1.60 4.98
C GLU A 50 -1.11 3.08 5.12
N ALA A 51 -0.43 3.47 6.20
CA ALA A 51 0.04 4.84 6.39
C ALA A 51 1.01 5.29 5.28
N LEU A 52 1.89 4.39 4.82
CA LEU A 52 2.80 4.67 3.71
C LEU A 52 2.04 4.84 2.38
N ILE A 53 1.02 4.02 2.12
CA ILE A 53 0.18 4.13 0.93
C ILE A 53 -0.54 5.49 0.91
N GLU A 54 -1.12 5.94 2.04
CA GLU A 54 -1.80 7.25 2.11
C GLU A 54 -0.85 8.41 1.74
N VAL A 55 0.37 8.42 2.28
CA VAL A 55 1.39 9.44 1.96
C VAL A 55 1.73 9.43 0.46
N LEU A 56 1.86 8.24 -0.13
CA LEU A 56 2.14 8.11 -1.56
C LEU A 56 0.95 8.55 -2.42
N GLU A 57 -0.28 8.30 -1.99
CA GLU A 57 -1.49 8.74 -2.71
C GLU A 57 -1.68 10.26 -2.66
N ASP A 58 -1.43 10.91 -1.51
CA ASP A 58 -1.40 12.38 -1.41
C ASP A 58 -0.35 12.97 -2.36
N ARG A 59 0.86 12.38 -2.37
CA ARG A 59 1.93 12.80 -3.28
C ARG A 59 1.55 12.58 -4.75
N ARG A 60 0.90 11.47 -5.08
CA ARG A 60 0.35 11.19 -6.42
C ARG A 60 -0.63 12.29 -6.83
N GLY A 61 -1.56 12.65 -5.94
CA GLY A 61 -2.54 13.72 -6.17
C GLY A 61 -1.87 15.05 -6.53
N LYS A 62 -0.95 15.50 -5.66
CA LYS A 62 -0.19 16.74 -5.88
C LYS A 62 0.61 16.71 -7.17
N LEU A 63 1.20 15.57 -7.53
CA LEU A 63 1.93 15.41 -8.79
C LEU A 63 1.02 15.48 -10.02
N ARG A 64 -0.18 14.88 -9.94
CA ARG A 64 -1.19 14.95 -11.01
C ARG A 64 -1.69 16.37 -11.21
N GLU A 65 -1.98 17.10 -10.13
CA GLU A 65 -2.36 18.52 -10.21
C GLU A 65 -1.27 19.36 -10.88
N ARG A 66 -0.02 19.21 -10.45
CA ARG A 66 1.14 19.92 -11.04
C ARG A 66 1.38 19.58 -12.51
N LEU A 67 1.01 18.38 -12.93
CA LEU A 67 1.09 17.92 -14.31
C LEU A 67 -0.10 18.35 -15.18
N GLY A 68 -1.10 19.04 -14.60
CA GLY A 68 -2.35 19.37 -15.30
C GLY A 68 -3.21 18.13 -15.61
N MET A 69 -2.98 17.03 -14.90
CA MET A 69 -3.76 15.78 -14.98
C MET A 69 -4.84 15.72 -13.87
N GLY A 70 -5.06 16.83 -13.17
CA GLY A 70 -6.18 16.99 -12.25
C GLY A 70 -7.48 16.81 -13.02
N THR A 71 -8.34 15.94 -12.51
CA THR A 71 -9.67 15.68 -13.03
C THR A 71 -10.39 17.00 -13.32
N GLN A 72 -10.65 17.27 -14.61
CA GLN A 72 -11.81 18.06 -14.98
C GLN A 72 -13.02 17.13 -14.81
N GLY A 73 -13.87 17.41 -13.81
CA GLY A 73 -15.19 16.77 -13.63
C GLY A 73 -15.21 15.57 -12.71
#